data_AF-A0A7W1CJF0-F1
#
_entry.id   AF-A0A7W1CJF0-F1
#
_cell.length_a   1.000
_cell.length_b   1.000
_cell.length_c   1.000
_cell.angle_alpha   90.00
_cell.angle_beta   90.00
_cell.angle_gamma   90.00
#
_symmetry.space_group_name_H-M   'P 1'
#
loop_
_entity.id
_entity.type
_entity.pdbx_description
1 polymer ?
#
loop_
_entity_poly.entity_id
_entity_poly.type
_entity_poly.pdbx_seq_one_letter_code
_entity_poly.pdbx_strand_id
1 'polypeptide(L)'
;MAKKFAEENNIQFTFWCANRNHITIEPVDMLVLDPIQSDQLAHDLNEFSGNVNSYICIHNRVENVGEVVADYLKDHPEWILLNLNHGIFVLKRIHNFPPPYDLDETVDYYLKNKIILCTGPAFSHFNLLQTSVEIEMNLIHYKKIFLSTNDSSVMNITFNGKQPVYQYLEIQGKQLDCTICILTTLKNAANDPEVNDDDIIIFKHETVYVNDMGLVKKAIRKLINSYDMVVRNREVWGSTNSRGTDVFYTKVSAIRKGLVHLIGQFIPKQPSVFPNLAFAFPDHDIELGVCQEYGHLTP
;
A
#
# COMPACT_ATOMS: atom_id res chain seq x y z
N MET A 1 -17.16 -23.70 10.94
CA MET A 1 -18.05 -24.77 11.47
C MET A 1 -19.38 -24.83 10.71
N ALA A 2 -20.13 -23.73 10.59
CA ALA A 2 -21.40 -23.69 9.83
C ALA A 2 -21.28 -24.01 8.33
N LYS A 3 -20.18 -23.58 7.68
CA LYS A 3 -19.93 -23.85 6.24
C LYS A 3 -19.86 -25.35 5.96
N LYS A 4 -19.00 -26.03 6.71
CA LYS A 4 -18.78 -27.47 6.64
C LYS A 4 -20.07 -28.26 6.91
N PHE A 5 -20.85 -27.86 7.91
CA PHE A 5 -22.12 -28.50 8.23
C PHE A 5 -23.14 -28.40 7.08
N ALA A 6 -23.26 -27.25 6.43
CA ALA A 6 -24.24 -27.07 5.37
C ALA A 6 -23.78 -27.68 4.02
N GLU A 7 -22.47 -27.74 3.77
CA GLU A 7 -21.87 -28.55 2.68
C GLU A 7 -22.13 -30.05 2.88
N GLU A 8 -21.95 -30.57 4.11
CA GLU A 8 -22.19 -31.98 4.45
C GLU A 8 -23.67 -32.41 4.35
N ASN A 9 -24.60 -31.45 4.32
CA ASN A 9 -26.04 -31.71 4.29
C ASN A 9 -26.74 -31.22 3.02
N ASN A 10 -25.99 -30.86 1.95
CA ASN A 10 -26.54 -30.32 0.70
C ASN A 10 -27.51 -29.14 0.90
N ILE A 11 -27.29 -28.34 1.92
CA ILE A 11 -28.05 -27.11 2.15
C ILE A 11 -27.43 -26.06 1.23
N GLN A 12 -28.22 -25.41 0.37
CA GLN A 12 -27.77 -24.23 -0.38
C GLN A 12 -27.90 -22.98 0.50
N PHE A 13 -26.80 -22.25 0.64
CA PHE A 13 -26.72 -21.05 1.46
C PHE A 13 -25.61 -20.17 0.92
N THR A 14 -25.85 -18.86 0.92
CA THR A 14 -24.85 -17.85 0.64
C THR A 14 -24.42 -17.27 1.98
N PHE A 15 -23.12 -17.26 2.28
CA PHE A 15 -22.65 -16.50 3.43
C PHE A 15 -22.69 -15.02 3.07
N TRP A 16 -23.63 -14.30 3.67
CA TRP A 16 -23.57 -12.86 3.73
C TRP A 16 -22.74 -12.55 4.98
N CYS A 17 -21.54 -12.01 4.80
CA CYS A 17 -20.84 -11.40 5.93
C CYS A 17 -21.60 -10.10 6.23
N ALA A 18 -22.60 -10.19 7.09
CA ALA A 18 -23.37 -9.04 7.49
C ALA A 18 -22.52 -8.21 8.47
N ASN A 19 -22.27 -6.94 8.12
CA ASN A 19 -21.92 -5.91 9.09
C ASN A 19 -22.83 -6.08 10.32
N ARG A 20 -22.27 -6.14 11.54
CA ARG A 20 -23.03 -6.31 12.79
C ARG A 20 -24.15 -5.28 12.98
N ASN A 21 -24.04 -4.13 12.32
CA ASN A 21 -24.99 -3.03 12.37
C ASN A 21 -25.95 -2.98 11.17
N HIS A 22 -25.87 -3.92 10.21
CA HIS A 22 -26.64 -3.92 8.96
C HIS A 22 -26.54 -2.61 8.14
N ILE A 23 -25.47 -1.83 8.33
CA ILE A 23 -25.29 -0.57 7.62
C ILE A 23 -24.78 -0.89 6.22
N THR A 24 -25.64 -0.68 5.22
CA THR A 24 -25.25 -0.63 3.81
C THR A 24 -24.90 0.82 3.50
N ILE A 25 -23.63 1.08 3.19
CA ILE A 25 -23.17 2.42 2.77
C ILE A 25 -23.05 2.38 1.25
N GLU A 26 -23.72 3.31 0.59
CA GLU A 26 -23.53 3.52 -0.85
C GLU A 26 -22.08 3.93 -1.14
N PRO A 27 -21.59 3.75 -2.38
CA PRO A 27 -20.29 4.27 -2.78
C PRO A 27 -20.12 5.76 -2.47
N VAL A 28 -19.16 6.08 -1.61
CA VAL A 28 -18.89 7.45 -1.17
C VAL A 28 -17.40 7.75 -1.22
N ASP A 29 -17.08 8.97 -1.62
CA ASP A 29 -15.69 9.40 -1.80
C ASP A 29 -15.00 9.59 -0.45
N MET A 30 -15.69 10.13 0.55
CA MET A 30 -15.14 10.32 1.87
C MET A 30 -16.20 10.21 2.98
N LEU A 31 -15.85 9.48 4.04
CA LEU A 31 -16.65 9.36 5.25
C LEU A 31 -15.96 10.08 6.41
N VAL A 32 -16.64 10.99 7.11
CA VAL A 32 -16.12 11.59 8.34
C VAL A 32 -16.80 10.94 9.54
N LEU A 33 -15.98 10.41 10.45
CA LEU A 33 -16.41 9.63 11.61
C LEU A 33 -16.26 10.43 12.90
N ASP A 34 -17.33 10.43 13.70
CA ASP A 34 -17.32 10.91 15.09
C ASP A 34 -16.52 9.95 15.99
N PRO A 35 -15.68 10.47 16.92
CA PRO A 35 -14.84 9.67 17.82
C PRO A 35 -15.61 8.68 18.71
N ILE A 36 -16.91 8.87 18.95
CA ILE A 36 -17.66 8.01 19.88
C ILE A 36 -17.82 6.56 19.35
N GLN A 37 -17.59 6.31 18.06
CA GLN A 37 -17.68 4.96 17.45
C GLN A 37 -16.51 4.62 16.52
N SER A 38 -15.45 5.43 16.49
CA SER A 38 -14.46 5.44 15.40
C SER A 38 -13.69 4.14 15.20
N ASP A 39 -13.25 3.47 16.27
CA ASP A 39 -12.26 2.39 16.13
C ASP A 39 -12.90 1.11 15.58
N GLN A 40 -14.08 0.75 16.07
CA GLN A 40 -14.86 -0.39 15.56
C GLN A 40 -15.49 -0.08 14.20
N LEU A 41 -15.96 1.15 14.00
CA LEU A 41 -16.56 1.54 12.72
C LEU A 41 -15.51 1.66 11.62
N ALA A 42 -14.32 2.19 11.89
CA ALA A 42 -13.22 2.21 10.92
C ALA A 42 -12.75 0.79 10.56
N HIS A 43 -12.75 -0.13 11.52
CA HIS A 43 -12.54 -1.55 11.27
C HIS A 43 -13.62 -2.12 10.34
N ASP A 44 -14.89 -1.90 10.68
CA ASP A 44 -16.04 -2.39 9.91
C ASP A 44 -16.12 -1.76 8.50
N LEU A 45 -15.68 -0.51 8.32
CA LEU A 45 -15.61 0.14 7.01
C LEU A 45 -14.51 -0.43 6.12
N ASN A 46 -13.35 -0.73 6.71
CA ASN A 46 -12.25 -1.37 5.98
C ASN A 46 -12.58 -2.81 5.61
N GLU A 47 -13.32 -3.53 6.45
CA GLU A 47 -13.67 -4.95 6.25
C GLU A 47 -14.95 -5.15 5.41
N PHE A 48 -15.96 -4.28 5.54
CA PHE A 48 -17.28 -4.49 4.94
C PHE A 48 -17.70 -3.45 3.90
N SER A 49 -16.95 -2.36 3.72
CA SER A 49 -17.30 -1.31 2.75
C SER A 49 -16.20 -1.10 1.72
N GLY A 50 -16.13 -2.00 0.73
CA GLY A 50 -15.38 -1.77 -0.52
C GLY A 50 -15.80 -0.52 -1.29
N ASN A 51 -16.87 0.14 -0.83
CA ASN A 51 -17.54 1.30 -1.39
C ASN A 51 -17.03 2.65 -0.84
N VAL A 52 -16.22 2.67 0.22
CA VAL A 52 -15.67 3.92 0.79
C VAL A 52 -14.23 4.13 0.31
N ASN A 53 -13.99 5.22 -0.43
CA ASN A 53 -12.67 5.50 -1.00
C ASN A 53 -11.67 6.02 0.05
N SER A 54 -12.14 6.92 0.93
CA SER A 54 -11.35 7.56 1.99
C SER A 54 -12.21 7.79 3.26
N TYR A 55 -11.59 7.95 4.43
CA TYR A 55 -12.29 8.38 5.64
C TYR A 55 -11.42 9.29 6.51
N ILE A 56 -12.05 10.22 7.24
CA ILE A 56 -11.43 11.07 8.24
C ILE A 56 -11.99 10.67 9.61
N CYS A 57 -11.10 10.33 10.54
CA CYS A 57 -11.46 10.09 11.93
C CYS A 57 -11.05 11.29 12.79
N ILE A 58 -12.02 11.93 13.44
CA ILE A 58 -11.74 13.07 14.30
C ILE A 58 -11.43 12.55 15.70
N HIS A 59 -10.14 12.38 16.03
CA HIS A 59 -9.71 11.75 17.28
C HIS A 59 -9.85 12.61 18.55
N ASN A 60 -10.21 13.89 18.43
CA ASN A 60 -10.44 14.77 19.59
C ASN A 60 -11.94 14.95 19.82
N ARG A 61 -12.33 15.12 21.10
CA ARG A 61 -13.68 15.57 21.48
C ARG A 61 -13.88 17.01 20.99
N VAL A 62 -14.09 17.17 19.69
CA VAL A 62 -14.61 18.41 19.15
C VAL A 62 -16.08 18.43 19.52
N GLU A 63 -16.49 19.45 20.25
CA GLU A 63 -17.89 19.55 20.73
C GLU A 63 -18.89 19.59 19.57
N ASN A 64 -18.41 19.93 18.36
CA ASN A 64 -19.22 20.01 17.17
C ASN A 64 -18.45 19.55 15.91
N VAL A 65 -18.54 18.27 15.57
CA VAL A 65 -17.99 17.72 14.31
C VAL A 65 -18.54 18.47 13.08
N GLY A 66 -19.76 19.01 13.17
CA GLY A 66 -20.38 19.78 12.09
C GLY A 66 -19.63 21.07 11.77
N GLU A 67 -19.05 21.75 12.75
CA GLU A 67 -18.22 22.94 12.52
C GLU A 67 -16.92 22.58 11.80
N VAL A 68 -16.27 21.47 12.18
CA VAL A 68 -15.05 20.99 11.50
C VAL A 68 -15.34 20.64 10.04
N VAL A 69 -16.46 19.96 9.78
CA VAL A 69 -16.88 19.63 8.41
C VAL A 69 -17.20 20.90 7.62
N ALA A 70 -17.84 21.90 8.25
CA ALA A 70 -18.15 23.17 7.60
C ALA A 70 -16.89 23.98 7.26
N ASP A 71 -15.92 24.04 8.17
CA ASP A 71 -14.62 24.68 7.95
C ASP A 71 -13.83 23.95 6.85
N TYR A 72 -13.81 22.61 6.87
CA TYR A 72 -13.20 21.81 5.80
C TYR A 72 -13.84 22.13 4.44
N LEU A 73 -15.16 22.14 4.34
CA LEU A 73 -15.86 22.43 3.07
C LEU A 73 -15.67 23.87 2.58
N LYS A 74 -15.35 24.80 3.48
CA LYS A 74 -15.01 26.18 3.11
C LYS A 74 -13.66 26.27 2.42
N ASP A 75 -12.68 25.50 2.90
CA ASP A 75 -11.34 25.45 2.32
C ASP A 75 -11.23 24.46 1.14
N HIS A 76 -12.18 23.52 1.04
CA HIS A 76 -12.25 22.48 0.02
C HIS A 76 -13.57 22.53 -0.79
N PRO A 77 -13.76 23.55 -1.65
CA PRO A 77 -14.99 23.74 -2.43
C PRO A 77 -15.23 22.63 -3.45
N GLU A 78 -14.26 21.75 -3.68
CA GLU A 78 -14.44 20.53 -4.47
C GLU A 78 -15.25 19.45 -3.77
N TRP A 79 -15.65 19.62 -2.50
CA TRP A 79 -16.49 18.67 -1.76
C TRP A 79 -17.87 19.23 -1.40
N ILE A 80 -18.87 18.35 -1.35
CA ILE A 80 -20.21 18.61 -0.83
C ILE A 80 -20.56 17.61 0.25
N LEU A 81 -21.33 18.07 1.22
CA LEU A 81 -22.01 17.22 2.19
C LEU A 81 -23.26 16.61 1.54
N LEU A 82 -23.29 15.28 1.41
CA LEU A 82 -24.45 14.55 0.89
C LEU A 82 -25.47 14.20 1.97
N ASN A 83 -24.99 13.76 3.13
CA ASN A 83 -25.86 13.27 4.19
C ASN A 83 -25.25 13.47 5.57
N LEU A 84 -26.13 13.72 6.53
CA LEU A 84 -25.91 13.78 7.97
C LEU A 84 -26.70 12.64 8.59
N ASN A 85 -26.03 11.60 9.07
CA ASN A 85 -26.73 10.50 9.74
C ASN A 85 -26.03 10.11 11.04
N HIS A 86 -26.67 10.38 12.18
CA HIS A 86 -26.20 9.97 13.50
C HIS A 86 -24.72 10.27 13.82
N GLY A 87 -24.21 11.45 13.43
CA GLY A 87 -22.81 11.83 13.65
C GLY A 87 -21.84 11.37 12.55
N ILE A 88 -22.34 10.74 11.49
CA ILE A 88 -21.59 10.40 10.29
C ILE A 88 -21.88 11.46 9.22
N PHE A 89 -20.82 12.06 8.69
CA PHE A 89 -20.91 13.04 7.60
C PHE A 89 -20.38 12.38 6.32
N VAL A 90 -21.24 12.32 5.31
CA VAL A 90 -20.89 11.75 4.00
C VAL A 90 -20.51 12.89 3.09
N LEU A 91 -19.23 12.96 2.71
CA LEU A 91 -18.74 13.94 1.74
C LEU A 91 -18.58 13.28 0.37
N LYS A 92 -19.03 13.98 -0.66
CA LYS A 92 -18.81 13.62 -2.06
C LYS A 92 -18.05 14.73 -2.74
N ARG A 93 -17.11 14.38 -3.61
CA ARG A 93 -16.44 15.41 -4.40
C ARG A 93 -17.40 15.90 -5.50
N ILE A 94 -17.64 17.21 -5.60
CA ILE A 94 -18.52 17.85 -6.60
C ILE A 94 -17.97 17.71 -8.03
N HIS A 95 -16.75 17.21 -8.19
CA HIS A 95 -16.15 17.12 -9.50
C HIS A 95 -16.95 16.22 -10.45
N ASN A 96 -17.68 16.88 -11.34
CA ASN A 96 -17.87 16.54 -12.75
C ASN A 96 -16.53 16.50 -13.52
N PHE A 97 -15.47 15.99 -12.92
CA PHE A 97 -14.50 15.27 -13.71
C PHE A 97 -15.02 13.84 -13.71
N PRO A 98 -15.65 13.35 -14.81
CA PRO A 98 -15.33 11.96 -15.11
C PRO A 98 -13.81 11.88 -14.99
N PRO A 99 -13.20 10.87 -14.33
CA PRO A 99 -11.83 10.58 -14.68
C PRO A 99 -11.84 10.60 -16.22
N PRO A 100 -11.00 11.42 -16.90
CA PRO A 100 -11.19 11.65 -18.34
C PRO A 100 -11.03 10.37 -19.18
N TYR A 101 -10.83 9.24 -18.51
CA TYR A 101 -10.66 7.88 -18.94
C TYR A 101 -11.38 6.96 -17.95
N ASP A 102 -11.83 5.80 -18.41
CA ASP A 102 -12.23 4.71 -17.52
C ASP A 102 -11.09 4.49 -16.50
N LEU A 103 -11.38 4.65 -15.21
CA LEU A 103 -10.38 4.54 -14.15
C LEU A 103 -9.75 3.14 -14.16
N ASP A 104 -10.49 2.12 -14.59
CA ASP A 104 -9.97 0.77 -14.74
C ASP A 104 -9.03 0.65 -15.94
N GLU A 105 -9.33 1.29 -17.07
CA GLU A 105 -8.39 1.39 -18.19
C GLU A 105 -7.10 2.13 -17.80
N THR A 106 -7.23 3.18 -16.99
CA THR A 106 -6.07 3.92 -16.47
C THR A 106 -5.23 3.05 -15.56
N VAL A 107 -5.85 2.34 -14.61
CA VAL A 107 -5.14 1.40 -13.72
C VAL A 107 -4.46 0.29 -14.51
N ASP A 108 -5.12 -0.27 -15.51
CA ASP A 108 -4.57 -1.32 -16.37
C ASP A 108 -3.40 -0.78 -17.22
N TYR A 109 -3.47 0.47 -17.67
CA TYR A 109 -2.34 1.16 -18.30
C TYR A 109 -1.14 1.26 -17.34
N TYR A 110 -1.37 1.64 -16.08
CA TYR A 110 -0.30 1.70 -15.08
C TYR A 110 0.31 0.32 -14.82
N LEU A 111 -0.52 -0.70 -14.59
CA LEU A 111 -0.10 -2.09 -14.39
C LEU A 111 0.76 -2.63 -15.54
N LYS A 112 0.45 -2.21 -16.77
CA LYS A 112 1.15 -2.64 -17.97
C LYS A 112 2.43 -1.86 -18.26
N ASN A 113 2.54 -0.60 -17.84
CA ASN A 113 3.59 0.28 -18.36
C ASN A 113 4.40 1.02 -17.30
N LYS A 114 3.91 1.13 -16.07
CA LYS A 114 4.40 2.10 -15.08
C LYS A 114 4.88 1.47 -13.77
N ILE A 115 4.82 0.15 -13.62
CA ILE A 115 5.21 -0.51 -12.37
C ILE A 115 6.70 -0.81 -12.35
N ILE A 116 7.37 -0.39 -11.29
CA ILE A 116 8.77 -0.70 -10.98
C ILE A 116 8.79 -1.59 -9.75
N LEU A 117 9.51 -2.71 -9.82
CA LEU A 117 9.75 -3.56 -8.66
C LEU A 117 11.05 -3.15 -7.97
N CYS A 118 10.98 -2.87 -6.67
CA CYS A 118 12.13 -2.77 -5.79
C CYS A 118 12.08 -3.93 -4.79
N THR A 119 13.16 -4.71 -4.67
CA THR A 119 13.13 -5.90 -3.80
C THR A 119 14.50 -6.30 -3.25
N GLY A 120 14.48 -7.24 -2.31
CA GLY A 120 15.62 -7.79 -1.57
C GLY A 120 15.45 -7.67 -0.04
N PRO A 121 16.42 -8.15 0.74
CA PRO A 121 17.60 -8.89 0.31
C PRO A 121 17.34 -10.39 0.14
N ALA A 122 17.78 -10.98 -0.98
CA ALA A 122 17.64 -12.43 -1.23
C ALA A 122 18.79 -13.27 -0.66
N PHE A 123 19.22 -13.03 0.59
CA PHE A 123 20.29 -13.81 1.20
C PHE A 123 19.86 -15.28 1.35
N SER A 124 20.48 -16.21 0.60
CA SER A 124 20.11 -17.64 0.57
C SER A 124 18.65 -17.96 0.16
N HIS A 125 17.86 -16.97 -0.26
CA HIS A 125 16.45 -17.11 -0.65
C HIS A 125 16.22 -16.85 -2.16
N PHE A 126 17.27 -17.01 -2.97
CA PHE A 126 17.26 -16.84 -4.43
C PHE A 126 16.07 -17.51 -5.12
N ASN A 127 15.86 -18.82 -4.91
CA ASN A 127 14.79 -19.56 -5.57
C ASN A 127 13.41 -19.00 -5.23
N LEU A 128 13.22 -18.54 -3.99
CA LEU A 128 11.97 -17.96 -3.53
C LEU A 128 11.75 -16.57 -4.12
N LEU A 129 12.79 -15.74 -4.17
CA LEU A 129 12.72 -14.46 -4.87
C LEU A 129 12.38 -14.67 -6.34
N GLN A 130 13.11 -15.56 -7.04
CA GLN A 130 12.87 -15.85 -8.45
C GLN A 130 11.44 -16.31 -8.70
N THR A 131 11.02 -17.36 -7.98
CA THR A 131 9.70 -17.94 -8.15
C THR A 131 8.60 -16.93 -7.84
N SER A 132 8.70 -16.17 -6.74
CA SER A 132 7.67 -15.19 -6.39
C SER A 132 7.53 -14.10 -7.45
N VAL A 133 8.66 -13.53 -7.91
CA VAL A 133 8.65 -12.47 -8.92
C VAL A 133 8.20 -12.99 -10.28
N GLU A 134 8.63 -14.17 -10.71
CA GLU A 134 8.23 -14.74 -12.00
C GLU A 134 6.74 -15.08 -12.05
N ILE A 135 6.15 -15.54 -10.94
CA ILE A 135 4.70 -15.76 -10.90
C ILE A 135 3.96 -14.41 -10.90
N GLU A 136 4.44 -13.42 -10.15
CA GLU A 136 3.86 -12.05 -10.16
C GLU A 136 3.94 -11.41 -11.55
N MET A 137 4.99 -11.67 -12.32
CA MET A 137 5.15 -11.18 -13.69
C MET A 137 4.07 -11.69 -14.66
N ASN A 138 3.33 -12.75 -14.32
CA ASN A 138 2.16 -13.17 -15.09
C ASN A 138 0.95 -12.23 -14.87
N LEU A 139 0.98 -11.42 -13.82
CA LEU A 139 -0.10 -10.53 -13.40
C LEU A 139 0.29 -9.05 -13.53
N ILE A 140 1.55 -8.72 -13.25
CA ILE A 140 2.08 -7.35 -13.19
C ILE A 140 3.27 -7.23 -14.14
N HIS A 141 3.19 -6.31 -15.11
CA HIS A 141 4.31 -6.07 -16.00
C HIS A 141 5.27 -5.05 -15.37
N TYR A 142 6.39 -5.55 -14.85
CA TYR A 142 7.44 -4.68 -14.32
C TYR A 142 8.21 -4.00 -15.44
N LYS A 143 8.04 -2.68 -15.59
CA LYS A 143 8.84 -1.82 -16.45
C LYS A 143 10.32 -1.96 -16.14
N LYS A 144 10.69 -2.00 -14.85
CA LYS A 144 12.07 -2.17 -14.37
C LYS A 144 12.07 -2.91 -13.02
N ILE A 145 13.16 -3.61 -12.73
CA ILE A 145 13.35 -4.33 -11.47
C ILE A 145 14.68 -3.86 -10.88
N PHE A 146 14.67 -3.40 -9.64
CA PHE A 146 15.84 -3.02 -8.87
C PHE A 146 16.03 -4.01 -7.72
N LEU A 147 17.23 -4.56 -7.60
CA LEU A 147 17.57 -5.55 -6.60
C LEU A 147 18.85 -5.14 -5.87
N SER A 148 18.76 -4.94 -4.56
CA SER A 148 19.93 -4.76 -3.70
C SER A 148 20.21 -6.03 -2.91
N THR A 149 21.47 -6.43 -2.86
CA THR A 149 21.89 -7.70 -2.24
C THR A 149 23.35 -7.63 -1.82
N ASN A 150 23.73 -8.44 -0.85
CA ASN A 150 25.12 -8.72 -0.52
C ASN A 150 25.51 -10.17 -0.82
N ASP A 151 24.61 -10.92 -1.44
CA ASP A 151 24.83 -12.30 -1.89
C ASP A 151 25.30 -12.28 -3.35
N SER A 152 26.54 -12.71 -3.60
CA SER A 152 27.11 -12.71 -4.95
C SER A 152 26.49 -13.79 -5.84
N SER A 153 25.84 -14.81 -5.25
CA SER A 153 25.19 -15.89 -6.02
C SER A 153 23.99 -15.40 -6.82
N VAL A 154 23.35 -14.29 -6.40
CA VAL A 154 22.20 -13.72 -7.10
C VAL A 154 22.57 -12.72 -8.18
N MET A 155 23.85 -12.43 -8.42
CA MET A 155 24.25 -11.40 -9.39
C MET A 155 23.90 -11.73 -10.84
N ASN A 156 23.59 -13.00 -11.13
CA ASN A 156 23.19 -13.48 -12.46
C ASN A 156 21.71 -13.90 -12.52
N ILE A 157 20.88 -13.57 -11.51
CA ILE A 157 19.44 -13.92 -11.56
C ILE A 157 18.78 -13.30 -12.79
N THR A 158 17.80 -13.98 -13.36
CA THR A 158 16.89 -13.36 -14.32
C THR A 158 15.47 -13.67 -13.89
N PHE A 159 14.55 -12.78 -14.22
CA PHE A 159 13.13 -12.99 -13.99
C PHE A 159 12.44 -13.04 -15.34
N ASN A 160 12.03 -14.24 -15.79
CA ASN A 160 11.48 -14.44 -17.14
C ASN A 160 12.39 -13.84 -18.24
N GLY A 161 13.70 -14.08 -18.12
CA GLY A 161 14.72 -13.56 -19.07
C GLY A 161 15.09 -12.08 -18.89
N LYS A 162 14.43 -11.35 -17.97
CA LYS A 162 14.77 -9.96 -17.65
C LYS A 162 15.84 -9.89 -16.57
N GLN A 163 16.94 -9.20 -16.86
CA GLN A 163 17.98 -8.86 -15.89
C GLN A 163 17.53 -7.64 -15.06
N PRO A 164 17.51 -7.71 -13.72
CA PRO A 164 17.26 -6.54 -12.89
C PRO A 164 18.50 -5.62 -12.87
N VAL A 165 18.31 -4.38 -12.44
CA VAL A 165 19.41 -3.47 -12.10
C VAL A 165 19.89 -3.81 -10.70
N TYR A 166 21.10 -4.34 -10.61
CA TYR A 166 21.69 -4.77 -9.36
C TYR A 166 22.49 -3.70 -8.67
N GLN A 167 22.45 -3.72 -7.34
CA GLN A 167 23.51 -3.15 -6.53
C GLN A 167 24.01 -4.17 -5.51
N TYR A 168 25.27 -4.58 -5.70
CA TYR A 168 25.99 -5.36 -4.71
C TYR A 168 26.46 -4.46 -3.57
N LEU A 169 26.09 -4.80 -2.33
CA LEU A 169 26.47 -4.07 -1.13
C LEU A 169 27.44 -4.93 -0.32
N GLU A 170 28.72 -4.56 -0.33
CA GLU A 170 29.75 -5.30 0.41
C GLU A 170 29.60 -5.07 1.92
N ILE A 171 28.89 -5.99 2.58
CA ILE A 171 28.76 -6.05 4.04
C ILE A 171 29.33 -7.39 4.50
N GLN A 172 30.43 -7.34 5.25
CA GLN A 172 31.16 -8.54 5.66
C GLN A 172 30.39 -9.38 6.68
N GLY A 173 30.07 -10.62 6.31
CA GLY A 173 29.67 -11.69 7.22
C GLY A 173 28.28 -11.59 7.86
N LYS A 174 27.40 -10.70 7.38
CA LYS A 174 26.03 -10.53 7.91
C LYS A 174 25.02 -10.38 6.78
N GLN A 175 23.78 -10.80 7.01
CA GLN A 175 22.67 -10.51 6.09
C GLN A 175 22.49 -8.99 5.97
N LEU A 176 22.22 -8.51 4.76
CA LEU A 176 21.90 -7.11 4.51
C LEU A 176 20.65 -6.72 5.30
N ASP A 177 20.67 -5.58 5.99
CA ASP A 177 19.48 -5.06 6.66
C ASP A 177 18.42 -4.64 5.64
N CYS A 178 17.16 -4.95 5.91
CA CYS A 178 16.07 -4.68 4.97
C CYS A 178 15.88 -3.19 4.69
N THR A 179 16.12 -2.33 5.67
CA THR A 179 16.07 -0.87 5.51
C THR A 179 17.11 -0.42 4.50
N ILE A 180 18.33 -0.97 4.59
CA ILE A 180 19.41 -0.66 3.65
C ILE A 180 19.00 -1.08 2.24
N CYS A 181 18.39 -2.26 2.09
CA CYS A 181 17.88 -2.73 0.82
C CYS A 181 16.79 -1.81 0.25
N ILE A 182 15.81 -1.41 1.07
CA ILE A 182 14.75 -0.46 0.71
C ILE A 182 15.37 0.84 0.23
N LEU A 183 16.19 1.48 1.04
CA LEU A 183 16.79 2.79 0.72
C LEU A 183 17.65 2.73 -0.54
N THR A 184 18.41 1.65 -0.73
CA THR A 184 19.29 1.50 -1.90
C THR A 184 18.49 1.27 -3.18
N THR A 185 17.49 0.39 -3.15
CA THR A 185 16.63 0.15 -4.34
C THR A 185 15.80 1.38 -4.70
N LEU A 186 15.23 2.08 -3.71
CA LEU A 186 14.52 3.35 -3.94
C LEU A 186 15.43 4.44 -4.49
N LYS A 187 16.67 4.56 -3.99
CA LYS A 187 17.69 5.48 -4.54
C LYS A 187 17.96 5.19 -6.00
N ASN A 188 18.15 3.92 -6.35
CA ASN A 188 18.47 3.54 -7.72
C ASN A 188 17.29 3.81 -8.64
N ALA A 189 16.08 3.44 -8.23
CA ALA A 189 14.87 3.75 -9.00
C ALA A 189 14.70 5.25 -9.22
N ALA A 190 14.88 6.07 -8.18
CA ALA A 190 14.71 7.51 -8.27
C ALA A 190 15.77 8.21 -9.15
N ASN A 191 17.00 7.69 -9.19
CA ASN A 191 18.10 8.27 -9.99
C ASN A 191 18.20 7.70 -11.41
N ASP A 192 17.42 6.68 -11.74
CA ASP A 192 17.47 6.05 -13.06
C ASP A 192 16.80 6.96 -14.11
N PRO A 193 17.49 7.28 -15.22
CA PRO A 193 16.99 8.23 -16.22
C PRO A 193 15.79 7.69 -17.03
N GLU A 194 15.55 6.38 -17.02
CA GLU A 194 14.39 5.76 -17.69
C GLU A 194 13.15 5.72 -16.78
N VAL A 195 13.30 6.11 -15.52
CA VAL A 195 12.24 6.12 -14.51
C VAL A 195 11.64 7.52 -14.39
N ASN A 196 10.33 7.61 -14.61
CA ASN A 196 9.56 8.86 -14.62
C ASN A 196 8.92 9.11 -13.26
N ASP A 197 8.59 10.38 -12.98
CA ASP A 197 7.95 10.80 -11.73
C ASP A 197 6.59 10.12 -11.49
N ASP A 198 5.86 9.81 -12.56
CA ASP A 198 4.55 9.17 -12.52
C ASP A 198 4.62 7.63 -12.47
N ASP A 199 5.81 7.02 -12.54
CA ASP A 199 5.94 5.58 -12.33
C ASP A 199 5.64 5.22 -10.86
N ILE A 200 5.15 4.00 -10.64
CA ILE A 200 4.81 3.47 -9.31
C ILE A 200 5.84 2.42 -8.93
N ILE A 201 6.51 2.63 -7.81
CA ILE A 201 7.37 1.63 -7.17
C ILE A 201 6.50 0.72 -6.31
N ILE A 202 6.63 -0.58 -6.51
CA ILE A 202 6.22 -1.61 -5.56
C ILE A 202 7.48 -2.09 -4.86
N PHE A 203 7.57 -1.88 -3.56
CA PHE A 203 8.55 -2.56 -2.73
C PHE A 203 7.94 -3.78 -2.07
N LYS A 204 8.65 -4.90 -2.11
CA LYS A 204 8.31 -6.11 -1.35
C LYS A 204 9.58 -6.85 -0.91
N HIS A 205 9.48 -7.58 0.18
CA HIS A 205 10.50 -8.55 0.56
C HIS A 205 10.49 -9.78 -0.35
N GLU A 206 11.60 -10.50 -0.40
CA GLU A 206 11.79 -11.71 -1.20
C GLU A 206 10.84 -12.86 -0.85
N THR A 207 10.33 -12.87 0.38
CA THR A 207 9.36 -13.87 0.89
C THR A 207 7.91 -13.45 0.66
N VAL A 208 7.68 -12.24 0.15
CA VAL A 208 6.34 -11.65 0.06
C VAL A 208 5.79 -11.83 -1.34
N TYR A 209 4.56 -12.34 -1.38
CA TYR A 209 3.83 -12.61 -2.61
C TYR A 209 2.71 -11.58 -2.83
N VAL A 210 2.66 -11.03 -4.04
CA VAL A 210 1.67 -10.02 -4.46
C VAL A 210 0.80 -10.58 -5.57
N ASN A 211 -0.27 -11.29 -5.20
CA ASN A 211 -1.17 -11.95 -6.15
C ASN A 211 -2.62 -11.45 -6.10
N ASP A 212 -3.00 -10.67 -5.09
CA ASP A 212 -4.31 -10.07 -5.03
C ASP A 212 -4.40 -8.84 -5.93
N MET A 213 -4.81 -9.07 -7.19
CA MET A 213 -4.95 -8.00 -8.16
C MET A 213 -6.06 -6.99 -7.79
N GLY A 214 -7.04 -7.36 -6.97
CA GLY A 214 -8.03 -6.41 -6.46
C GLY A 214 -7.36 -5.37 -5.55
N LEU A 215 -6.53 -5.82 -4.62
CA LEU A 215 -5.77 -4.94 -3.72
C LEU A 215 -4.71 -4.12 -4.46
N VAL A 216 -4.00 -4.72 -5.42
CA VAL A 216 -3.03 -4.00 -6.25
C VAL A 216 -3.72 -2.88 -7.03
N LYS A 217 -4.84 -3.17 -7.71
CA LYS A 217 -5.62 -2.16 -8.44
C LYS A 217 -6.12 -1.06 -7.49
N LYS A 218 -6.60 -1.41 -6.30
CA LYS A 218 -7.04 -0.43 -5.28
C LYS A 218 -5.88 0.48 -4.83
N ALA A 219 -4.69 -0.08 -4.60
CA ALA A 219 -3.50 0.71 -4.24
C ALA A 219 -3.10 1.68 -5.37
N ILE A 220 -3.09 1.22 -6.61
CA ILE A 220 -2.78 2.05 -7.79
C ILE A 220 -3.83 3.17 -7.96
N ARG A 221 -5.13 2.88 -7.81
CA ARG A 221 -6.19 3.91 -7.84
C ARG A 221 -5.96 5.00 -6.81
N LYS A 222 -5.64 4.62 -5.57
CA LYS A 222 -5.31 5.58 -4.50
C LYS A 222 -4.14 6.48 -4.92
N LEU A 223 -3.05 5.89 -5.43
CA LEU A 223 -1.90 6.66 -5.89
C LEU A 223 -2.30 7.62 -7.04
N ILE A 224 -3.03 7.15 -8.05
CA ILE A 224 -3.48 8.02 -9.17
C ILE A 224 -4.31 9.21 -8.65
N ASN A 225 -5.18 8.99 -7.67
CA ASN A 225 -6.16 10.00 -7.23
C ASN A 225 -5.58 11.12 -6.35
N SER A 226 -4.56 10.85 -5.54
CA SER A 226 -3.88 11.89 -4.74
C SER A 226 -2.74 11.34 -3.90
N TYR A 227 -2.79 10.07 -3.51
CA TYR A 227 -1.87 9.51 -2.52
C TYR A 227 -0.44 9.44 -3.05
N ASP A 228 0.53 9.66 -2.18
CA ASP A 228 1.96 9.50 -2.49
C ASP A 228 2.47 8.09 -2.15
N MET A 229 1.83 7.44 -1.16
CA MET A 229 2.19 6.11 -0.71
C MET A 229 0.97 5.32 -0.19
N VAL A 230 0.96 4.02 -0.44
CA VAL A 230 0.00 3.05 0.10
C VAL A 230 0.78 1.89 0.68
N VAL A 231 0.45 1.46 1.88
CA VAL A 231 1.16 0.38 2.58
C VAL A 231 0.23 -0.81 2.85
N ARG A 232 0.78 -2.02 2.74
CA ARG A 232 0.14 -3.25 3.22
C ARG A 232 0.69 -3.59 4.58
N ASN A 233 -0.19 -3.58 5.58
CA ASN A 233 0.16 -3.97 6.94
C ASN A 233 -0.17 -5.45 7.16
N ARG A 234 0.79 -6.17 7.71
CA ARG A 234 0.66 -7.56 8.15
C ARG A 234 0.73 -7.61 9.67
N GLU A 235 -0.22 -8.31 10.28
CA GLU A 235 -0.11 -8.65 11.70
C GLU A 235 0.98 -9.70 11.90
N VAL A 236 1.96 -9.37 12.76
CA VAL A 236 3.02 -10.30 13.11
C VAL A 236 2.48 -11.28 14.14
N TRP A 237 2.28 -12.52 13.72
CA TRP A 237 1.80 -13.61 14.57
C TRP A 237 2.64 -13.73 15.84
N GLY A 238 1.97 -13.80 16.99
CA GLY A 238 2.62 -13.94 18.30
C GLY A 238 3.02 -12.62 18.97
N SER A 239 2.79 -11.47 18.33
CA SER A 239 2.86 -10.17 18.99
C SER A 239 1.50 -9.48 18.88
N THR A 240 0.90 -9.13 20.02
CA THR A 240 -0.37 -8.38 20.02
C THR A 240 -0.19 -6.92 19.58
N ASN A 241 1.05 -6.43 19.47
CA ASN A 241 1.37 -5.02 19.28
C ASN A 241 2.35 -4.72 18.15
N SER A 242 2.81 -5.69 17.34
CA SER A 242 3.69 -5.38 16.20
C SER A 242 2.97 -5.61 14.86
N ARG A 243 2.86 -4.51 14.10
CA ARG A 243 2.44 -4.50 12.71
C ARG A 243 3.70 -4.38 11.85
N GLY A 244 3.87 -5.31 10.92
CA GLY A 244 4.94 -5.25 9.93
C GLY A 244 4.40 -4.71 8.61
N THR A 245 5.18 -3.91 7.90
CA THR A 245 4.89 -3.57 6.50
C THR A 245 5.62 -4.56 5.61
N ASP A 246 4.89 -5.31 4.79
CA ASP A 246 5.48 -6.34 3.93
C ASP A 246 5.51 -5.94 2.46
N VAL A 247 4.63 -5.01 2.06
CA VAL A 247 4.58 -4.36 0.74
C VAL A 247 4.24 -2.88 0.91
N PHE A 248 4.85 -2.02 0.09
CA PHE A 248 4.32 -0.68 -0.13
C PHE A 248 4.38 -0.28 -1.59
N TYR A 249 3.51 0.66 -1.95
CA TYR A 249 3.36 1.24 -3.27
C TYR A 249 3.61 2.73 -3.12
N THR A 250 4.42 3.33 -3.99
CA THR A 250 4.71 4.77 -3.90
C THR A 250 5.05 5.35 -5.25
N LYS A 251 4.70 6.62 -5.47
CA LYS A 251 5.12 7.35 -6.67
C LYS A 251 6.61 7.64 -6.61
N VAL A 252 7.29 7.54 -7.75
CA VAL A 252 8.69 7.98 -7.86
C VAL A 252 8.85 9.44 -7.47
N SER A 253 7.89 10.31 -7.84
CA SER A 253 7.92 11.73 -7.46
C SER A 253 7.98 11.93 -5.94
N ALA A 254 7.30 11.09 -5.16
CA ALA A 254 7.30 11.18 -3.70
C ALA A 254 8.68 10.83 -3.13
N ILE A 255 9.32 9.81 -3.69
CA ILE A 255 10.70 9.43 -3.35
C ILE A 255 11.68 10.54 -3.71
N ARG A 256 11.59 11.13 -4.90
CA ARG A 256 12.46 12.24 -5.31
C ARG A 256 12.29 13.48 -4.43
N LYS A 257 11.07 13.78 -3.96
CA LYS A 257 10.80 14.88 -3.03
C LYS A 257 11.36 14.61 -1.64
N GLY A 258 11.02 13.47 -1.03
CA GLY A 258 11.29 13.21 0.39
C GLY A 258 12.65 12.57 0.68
N LEU A 259 13.12 11.69 -0.21
CA LEU A 259 14.27 10.82 0.07
C LEU A 259 15.61 11.38 -0.39
N VAL A 260 15.68 12.46 -1.20
CA VAL A 260 16.96 13.08 -1.60
C VAL A 260 17.81 13.49 -0.38
N HIS A 261 17.17 13.93 0.71
CA HIS A 261 17.87 14.37 1.92
C HIS A 261 18.38 13.19 2.76
N LEU A 262 17.58 12.12 2.87
CA LEU A 262 17.94 10.91 3.62
C LEU A 262 18.97 10.04 2.87
N ILE A 263 18.85 9.97 1.55
CA ILE A 263 19.67 9.14 0.66
C ILE A 263 21.07 9.74 0.45
N GLY A 264 21.21 11.07 0.45
CA GLY A 264 22.50 11.74 0.32
C GLY A 264 23.43 11.46 1.51
N GLN A 265 22.87 11.18 2.68
CA GLN A 265 23.60 10.95 3.92
C GLN A 265 23.86 9.46 4.21
N PHE A 266 23.16 8.56 3.52
CA PHE A 266 23.30 7.13 3.75
C PHE A 266 24.59 6.58 3.12
N ILE A 267 25.55 6.19 3.99
CA ILE A 267 26.77 5.48 3.60
C ILE A 267 26.65 4.02 4.10
N PRO A 268 26.53 3.02 3.21
CA PRO A 268 26.30 1.61 3.57
C PRO A 268 27.35 0.98 4.50
N LYS A 269 28.50 1.64 4.71
CA LYS A 269 29.65 1.10 5.44
C LYS A 269 29.57 1.24 6.96
N GLN A 270 28.58 1.92 7.52
CA GLN A 270 28.44 2.06 8.97
C GLN A 270 27.25 1.24 9.49
N PRO A 271 27.42 0.41 10.54
CA PRO A 271 26.29 -0.23 11.21
C PRO A 271 25.40 0.87 11.77
N SER A 272 24.24 1.04 11.16
CA SER A 272 23.36 2.14 11.48
C SER A 272 22.68 1.92 12.82
N VAL A 273 22.92 2.82 13.77
CA VAL A 273 22.03 3.03 14.91
C VAL A 273 20.88 3.90 14.42
N PHE A 274 19.96 3.33 13.64
CA PHE A 274 18.70 4.01 13.38
C PHE A 274 17.72 3.62 14.49
N PRO A 275 17.28 4.54 15.36
CA PRO A 275 16.12 4.28 16.19
C PRO A 275 14.94 4.14 15.23
N ASN A 276 14.23 3.00 15.27
CA ASN A 276 12.96 2.70 14.61
C ASN A 276 12.61 3.65 13.45
N LEU A 277 12.91 3.26 12.19
CA LEU A 277 12.28 3.91 11.02
C LEU A 277 10.77 3.64 11.04
N ALA A 278 10.03 4.27 11.94
CA ALA A 278 8.79 4.86 11.55
C ALA A 278 9.18 5.92 10.52
N PHE A 279 8.66 5.83 9.30
CA PHE A 279 8.88 6.82 8.25
C PHE A 279 8.41 8.21 8.75
N ALA A 280 9.25 8.91 9.50
CA ALA A 280 9.05 10.29 9.89
C ALA A 280 9.44 11.12 8.67
N PHE A 281 8.47 11.33 7.79
CA PHE A 281 8.51 12.41 6.81
C PHE A 281 8.20 13.68 7.59
N PRO A 282 9.22 14.47 7.99
CA PRO A 282 8.97 15.66 8.76
C PRO A 282 8.36 16.67 7.79
N ASP A 283 7.19 17.20 8.14
CA ASP A 283 6.59 18.39 7.52
C ASP A 283 5.82 18.25 6.20
N HIS A 284 5.42 17.04 5.79
CA HIS A 284 4.56 16.84 4.60
C HIS A 284 3.35 15.95 4.89
N ASP A 285 2.16 16.41 4.50
CA ASP A 285 0.87 15.70 4.56
C ASP A 285 0.89 14.47 3.64
N ILE A 286 1.58 13.41 4.06
CA ILE A 286 1.50 12.12 3.39
C ILE A 286 0.20 11.47 3.87
N GLU A 287 -0.82 11.53 3.02
CA GLU A 287 -2.00 10.69 3.18
C GLU A 287 -1.57 9.23 3.04
N LEU A 288 -1.58 8.48 4.14
CA LEU A 288 -1.29 7.06 4.16
C LEU A 288 -2.58 6.27 3.90
N GLY A 289 -2.66 5.61 2.76
CA GLY A 289 -3.70 4.61 2.52
C GLY A 289 -3.28 3.27 3.10
N VAL A 290 -4.07 2.72 4.04
CA VAL A 290 -3.91 1.32 4.48
C VAL A 290 -4.78 0.42 3.59
N CYS A 291 -4.21 -0.65 3.05
CA CYS A 291 -4.94 -1.79 2.52
C CYS A 291 -4.65 -2.99 3.46
N GLN A 292 -5.64 -3.40 4.24
CA GLN A 292 -5.60 -4.65 5.01
C GLN A 292 -6.45 -5.69 4.27
N GLU A 293 -5.98 -6.93 4.18
CA GLU A 293 -6.86 -8.11 4.23
C GLU A 293 -6.09 -9.44 4.35
N TYR A 294 -6.76 -10.42 4.95
CA TYR A 294 -6.29 -11.76 5.27
C TYR A 294 -6.59 -12.75 4.14
N GLY A 295 -5.56 -13.18 3.43
CA GLY A 295 -5.58 -14.37 2.58
C GLY A 295 -4.67 -15.44 3.18
N HIS A 296 -5.25 -16.50 3.74
CA HIS A 296 -4.47 -17.66 4.18
C HIS A 296 -3.95 -18.43 2.96
N LEU A 297 -2.63 -18.42 2.78
CA LEU A 297 -1.93 -19.52 2.13
C LEU A 297 -1.15 -20.25 3.23
N THR A 298 -1.70 -21.34 3.74
CA THR A 298 -0.86 -22.40 4.31
C THR A 298 0.02 -22.96 3.19
N PRO A 299 1.29 -23.30 3.46
CA PRO A 299 2.17 -23.94 2.49
C PRO A 299 1.59 -25.24 1.94
#